data_AF-A0A2N9LZP7-F1
#
_entry.id   AF-A0A2N9LZP7-F1
#
_cell.length_a   1.000
_cell.length_b   1.000
_cell.length_c   1.000
_cell.angle_alpha   90.00
_cell.angle_beta   90.00
_cell.angle_gamma   90.00
#
_symmetry.space_group_name_H-M   'P 1'
#
loop_
_entity.id
_entity.type
_entity.pdbx_description
1 polymer ?
#
loop_
_entity_poly.entity_id
_entity_poly.type
_entity_poly.pdbx_seq_one_letter_code
_entity_poly.pdbx_strand_id
1 'polypeptide(L)'
;MTVGIAMGLGNLLSLQMERMGLILPAYIGAMIVAAVMRNVGDRFHWLDVAQSDVDLVGRIALYLFIVMALITLRLWELAHLALPLVAILAAQVALCWGMCVTIVYWGMGRNYESAVTSAGFCGFMLGITANAVACMEELVEKFGAAPQSFLVVPVVGAFLIDFTNSMIITALANVTARW
;
A
#
# COMPACT_ATOMS: atom_id res chain seq x y z
N MET A 1 13.28 10.06 -16.28
CA MET A 1 12.44 11.13 -16.90
C MET A 1 11.01 10.68 -17.18
N THR A 2 10.80 9.50 -17.75
CA THR A 2 9.47 8.89 -18.00
C THR A 2 8.58 8.82 -16.75
N VAL A 3 9.13 8.42 -15.60
CA VAL A 3 8.41 8.36 -14.31
C VAL A 3 7.90 9.73 -13.87
N GLY A 4 8.71 10.79 -14.02
CA GLY A 4 8.31 12.15 -13.66
C GLY A 4 7.20 12.72 -14.56
N ILE A 5 7.20 12.35 -15.85
CA ILE A 5 6.14 12.73 -16.79
C ILE A 5 4.83 12.02 -16.41
N ALA A 6 4.89 10.73 -16.06
CA ALA A 6 3.73 9.97 -15.59
C ALA A 6 3.14 10.56 -14.31
N MET A 7 3.98 10.94 -13.34
CA MET A 7 3.56 11.59 -12.10
C MET A 7 2.90 12.96 -12.36
N GLY A 8 3.48 13.79 -13.22
CA GLY A 8 2.94 15.11 -13.56
C GLY A 8 1.59 15.04 -14.28
N LEU A 9 1.49 14.18 -15.30
CA LEU A 9 0.22 13.94 -16.01
C LEU A 9 -0.83 13.30 -15.09
N GLY A 10 -0.39 12.40 -14.21
CA GLY A 10 -1.20 11.77 -13.18
C GLY A 10 -1.88 12.78 -12.26
N ASN A 11 -1.10 13.74 -11.74
CA ASN A 11 -1.60 14.80 -10.87
C ASN A 11 -2.63 15.70 -11.58
N LEU A 12 -2.39 16.05 -12.85
CA LEU A 12 -3.33 16.84 -13.65
C LEU A 12 -4.66 16.10 -13.85
N LEU A 13 -4.61 14.79 -14.09
CA LEU A 13 -5.80 13.95 -14.20
C LEU A 13 -6.54 13.82 -12.87
N SER A 14 -5.83 13.61 -11.76
CA SER A 14 -6.44 13.56 -10.42
C SER A 14 -7.20 14.86 -10.09
N LEU A 15 -6.59 16.02 -10.35
CA LEU A 15 -7.24 17.32 -10.14
C LEU A 15 -8.48 17.50 -11.02
N GLN A 16 -8.46 16.98 -12.25
CA GLN A 16 -9.61 17.04 -13.13
C GLN A 16 -10.74 16.10 -12.66
N MET A 17 -10.42 14.94 -12.10
CA MET A 17 -11.40 14.01 -11.52
C MET A 17 -12.06 14.58 -10.26
N GLU A 18 -11.29 15.25 -9.40
CA GLU A 18 -11.80 15.92 -8.21
C GLU A 18 -12.79 17.04 -8.58
N ARG A 19 -12.50 17.81 -9.64
CA ARG A 19 -13.42 18.83 -10.18
C ARG A 19 -14.71 18.25 -10.77
N MET A 20 -14.69 16.99 -11.22
CA MET A 20 -15.88 16.29 -11.72
C MET A 20 -16.72 15.66 -10.59
N GLY A 21 -16.36 15.85 -9.33
CA GLY A 21 -17.10 15.37 -8.17
C GLY A 21 -16.85 13.90 -7.81
N LEU A 22 -15.82 13.27 -8.35
CA LEU A 22 -15.39 11.94 -7.90
C LEU A 22 -14.46 12.07 -6.69
N ILE A 23 -14.90 11.55 -5.54
CA ILE A 23 -14.11 11.47 -4.31
C ILE A 23 -13.18 10.25 -4.38
N LEU A 24 -12.20 10.31 -5.29
CA LEU A 24 -11.18 9.28 -5.46
C LEU A 24 -9.87 9.73 -4.82
N PRO A 25 -9.07 8.82 -4.23
CA PRO A 25 -7.73 9.15 -3.75
C PRO A 25 -6.87 9.84 -4.81
N ALA A 26 -6.13 10.88 -4.39
CA ALA A 26 -5.39 11.78 -5.29
C ALA A 26 -4.30 11.09 -6.14
N TYR A 27 -3.84 9.88 -5.78
CA TYR A 27 -2.88 9.11 -6.57
C TYR A 27 -3.52 8.19 -7.62
N ILE A 28 -4.85 8.02 -7.64
CA ILE A 28 -5.53 7.16 -8.62
C ILE A 28 -5.34 7.68 -10.04
N GLY A 29 -5.38 9.00 -10.26
CA GLY A 29 -5.09 9.58 -11.57
C GLY A 29 -3.66 9.24 -12.03
N ALA A 30 -2.69 9.25 -11.13
CA ALA A 30 -1.32 8.80 -11.43
C ALA A 30 -1.23 7.30 -11.73
N MET A 31 -1.98 6.45 -11.02
CA MET A 31 -2.05 5.02 -11.35
C MET A 31 -2.66 4.75 -12.73
N ILE A 32 -3.74 5.45 -13.10
CA ILE A 32 -4.39 5.29 -14.41
C ILE A 32 -3.44 5.71 -15.52
N VAL A 33 -2.78 6.88 -15.38
CA VAL A 33 -1.79 7.35 -16.36
C VAL A 33 -0.65 6.36 -16.49
N ALA A 34 -0.12 5.86 -15.36
CA ALA A 34 0.94 4.86 -15.37
C ALA A 34 0.50 3.56 -16.07
N ALA A 35 -0.72 3.08 -15.81
CA ALA A 35 -1.28 1.88 -16.45
C ALA A 35 -1.45 2.06 -17.96
N VAL A 36 -1.97 3.21 -18.41
CA VAL A 36 -2.11 3.53 -19.84
C VAL A 36 -0.73 3.65 -20.49
N MET A 37 0.21 4.35 -19.87
CA MET A 37 1.57 4.48 -20.39
C MET A 37 2.28 3.11 -20.50
N ARG A 38 2.10 2.22 -19.51
CA ARG A 38 2.65 0.86 -19.55
C ARG A 38 2.01 0.04 -20.67
N ASN A 39 0.67 0.06 -20.80
CA ASN A 39 -0.04 -0.69 -21.81
C ASN A 39 0.28 -0.24 -23.24
N VAL A 40 0.38 1.08 -23.47
CA VAL A 40 0.78 1.65 -24.76
C VAL A 40 2.27 1.40 -25.02
N GLY A 41 3.11 1.52 -24.01
CA GLY A 41 4.55 1.24 -24.09
C GLY A 41 4.87 -0.19 -24.49
N ASP A 42 4.21 -1.17 -23.86
CA ASP A 42 4.37 -2.60 -24.14
C ASP A 42 3.83 -2.95 -25.54
N ARG A 43 2.77 -2.27 -26.01
CA ARG A 43 2.17 -2.52 -27.34
C ARG A 43 3.00 -1.96 -28.50
N PHE A 44 3.69 -0.83 -28.30
CA PHE A 44 4.49 -0.18 -29.33
C PHE A 44 5.99 -0.44 -29.20
N HIS A 45 6.46 -1.15 -28.15
CA HIS A 45 7.88 -1.36 -27.83
C HIS A 45 8.72 -0.05 -27.75
N TRP A 46 8.06 1.10 -27.54
CA TRP A 46 8.70 2.42 -27.57
C TRP A 46 9.08 2.95 -26.18
N LEU A 47 8.54 2.36 -25.12
CA LEU A 47 8.82 2.74 -23.74
C LEU A 47 9.34 1.53 -22.98
N ASP A 48 10.66 1.37 -22.98
CA ASP A 48 11.33 0.42 -22.09
C ASP A 48 11.42 1.06 -20.69
N VAL A 49 10.32 0.98 -19.94
CA VAL A 49 10.32 1.38 -18.52
C VAL A 49 10.98 0.25 -17.74
N ALA A 50 12.29 0.37 -17.56
CA ALA A 50 13.07 -0.55 -16.74
C ALA A 50 12.46 -0.61 -15.34
N GLN A 51 11.94 -1.79 -14.96
CA GLN A 51 11.35 -1.99 -13.63
C GLN A 51 12.37 -1.68 -12.53
N SER A 52 13.65 -1.95 -12.78
CA SER A 52 14.76 -1.60 -11.89
C SER A 52 14.81 -0.11 -11.51
N ASP A 53 14.50 0.79 -12.45
CA ASP A 53 14.52 2.23 -12.18
C ASP A 53 13.31 2.66 -11.34
N VAL A 54 12.15 2.04 -11.58
CA VAL A 54 10.92 2.26 -10.80
C VAL A 54 11.11 1.74 -9.38
N ASP A 55 11.68 0.55 -9.23
CA ASP A 55 11.96 -0.09 -7.94
C ASP A 55 12.99 0.73 -7.15
N LEU A 56 14.02 1.26 -7.81
CA LEU A 56 15.02 2.13 -7.18
C LEU A 56 14.38 3.43 -6.65
N VAL A 57 13.57 4.09 -7.48
CA VAL A 57 12.86 5.32 -7.08
C VAL A 57 11.87 5.02 -5.95
N GLY A 58 11.15 3.90 -6.02
CA GLY A 58 10.23 3.44 -4.99
C GLY A 58 10.94 3.19 -3.65
N ARG A 59 12.08 2.52 -3.66
CA ARG A 59 12.91 2.28 -2.45
C ARG A 59 13.42 3.58 -1.85
N ILE A 60 13.91 4.52 -2.67
CA ILE A 60 14.35 5.84 -2.19
C ILE A 60 13.18 6.62 -1.57
N ALA A 61 12.03 6.66 -2.25
CA ALA A 61 10.83 7.33 -1.76
C ALA A 61 10.33 6.72 -0.44
N LEU A 62 10.38 5.39 -0.31
CA LEU A 62 10.03 4.68 0.92
C LEU A 62 10.94 5.06 2.09
N TYR A 63 12.26 5.07 1.87
CA TYR A 63 13.20 5.46 2.92
C TYR A 63 13.00 6.91 3.36
N LEU A 64 12.76 7.82 2.41
CA LEU A 64 12.42 9.21 2.72
C LEU A 64 11.11 9.33 3.51
N PHE A 65 10.09 8.57 3.12
CA PHE A 65 8.81 8.53 3.83
C PHE A 65 8.98 8.09 5.29
N ILE A 66 9.74 7.01 5.53
CA ILE A 66 10.00 6.51 6.89
C ILE A 66 10.72 7.57 7.72
N VAL A 67 11.75 8.22 7.17
CA VAL A 67 12.48 9.29 7.87
C VAL A 67 11.56 10.46 8.23
N MET A 68 10.72 10.91 7.28
CA MET A 68 9.75 11.98 7.55
C MET A 68 8.75 11.59 8.65
N ALA A 69 8.19 10.38 8.60
CA ALA A 69 7.27 9.89 9.60
C ALA A 69 7.92 9.89 11.00
N LEU A 70 9.17 9.42 11.12
CA LEU A 70 9.90 9.39 12.38
C LEU A 70 10.16 10.78 12.98
N ILE A 71 10.49 11.77 12.15
CA ILE A 71 10.76 13.14 12.61
C ILE A 71 9.47 13.83 13.09
N THR A 72 8.32 13.49 12.52
CA THR A 72 7.01 14.05 12.95
C THR A 72 6.49 13.51 14.28
N LEU A 73 7.06 12.41 14.79
CA LEU A 73 6.64 11.83 16.06
C LEU A 73 7.04 12.71 17.24
N ARG A 74 6.05 13.34 17.88
CA ARG A 74 6.24 14.12 19.11
C ARG A 74 6.18 13.21 20.34
N LEU A 75 7.25 12.44 20.59
CA LEU A 75 7.30 11.46 21.70
C LEU A 75 6.88 12.04 23.07
N TRP A 76 7.18 13.31 23.31
CA TRP A 76 6.80 14.04 24.52
C TRP A 76 5.29 14.29 24.64
N GLU A 77 4.59 14.51 23.54
CA GLU A 77 3.12 14.55 23.49
C GLU A 77 2.53 13.12 23.59
N LEU A 78 3.25 12.07 23.19
CA LEU A 78 2.75 10.71 23.37
C LEU A 78 2.99 10.18 24.79
N ALA A 79 3.93 10.73 25.55
CA ALA A 79 4.32 10.22 26.87
C ALA A 79 3.17 10.22 27.88
N HIS A 80 2.29 11.24 27.86
CA HIS A 80 1.13 11.31 28.75
C HIS A 80 0.00 10.33 28.33
N LEU A 81 0.05 9.81 27.11
CA LEU A 81 -0.86 8.81 26.54
C LEU A 81 -0.16 7.45 26.32
N ALA A 82 1.05 7.28 26.83
CA ALA A 82 1.90 6.13 26.49
C ALA A 82 1.25 4.81 26.94
N LEU A 83 0.60 4.81 28.11
CA LEU A 83 -0.09 3.62 28.62
C LEU A 83 -1.24 3.17 27.70
N PRO A 84 -2.20 4.04 27.30
CA PRO A 84 -3.20 3.69 26.29
C PRO A 84 -2.62 3.27 24.95
N LEU A 85 -1.57 3.95 24.47
CA LEU A 85 -0.91 3.62 23.20
C LEU A 85 -0.31 2.22 23.22
N VAL A 86 0.42 1.86 24.27
CA VAL A 86 1.01 0.52 24.42
C VAL A 86 -0.07 -0.55 24.49
N ALA A 87 -1.19 -0.29 25.18
CA ALA A 87 -2.30 -1.24 25.26
C ALA A 87 -2.94 -1.47 23.88
N ILE A 88 -3.18 -0.41 23.10
CA ILE A 88 -3.73 -0.51 21.74
C ILE A 88 -2.76 -1.25 20.82
N LEU A 89 -1.47 -0.90 20.85
CA LEU A 89 -0.45 -1.57 20.04
C LEU A 89 -0.31 -3.05 20.40
N ALA A 90 -0.34 -3.39 21.69
CA ALA A 90 -0.30 -4.78 22.13
C ALA A 90 -1.54 -5.57 21.63
N ALA A 91 -2.73 -4.97 21.73
CA ALA A 91 -3.95 -5.57 21.20
C ALA A 91 -3.88 -5.73 19.67
N GLN A 92 -3.40 -4.71 18.96
CA GLN A 92 -3.23 -4.74 17.50
C GLN A 92 -2.25 -5.83 17.08
N VAL A 93 -1.09 -5.94 17.74
CA VAL A 93 -0.10 -6.98 17.45
C VAL A 93 -0.67 -8.37 17.75
N ALA A 94 -1.37 -8.55 18.87
CA ALA A 94 -1.98 -9.83 19.22
C ALA A 94 -3.06 -10.25 18.21
N LEU A 95 -3.93 -9.33 17.80
CA LEU A 95 -4.95 -9.57 16.78
C LEU A 95 -4.31 -9.87 15.41
N CYS A 96 -3.33 -9.07 15.01
CA CYS A 96 -2.61 -9.26 13.75
C CYS A 96 -1.92 -10.63 13.71
N TRP A 97 -1.23 -11.01 14.79
CA TRP A 97 -0.61 -12.33 14.94
C TRP A 97 -1.64 -13.45 14.81
N GLY A 98 -2.76 -13.34 15.53
CA GLY A 98 -3.86 -14.30 15.46
C GLY A 98 -4.41 -14.45 14.04
N MET A 99 -4.64 -13.34 13.34
CA MET A 99 -5.14 -13.33 11.96
C MET A 99 -4.13 -13.89 10.96
N CYS A 100 -2.84 -13.56 11.11
CA CYS A 100 -1.77 -14.12 10.26
C CYS A 100 -1.77 -15.64 10.31
N VAL A 101 -1.81 -16.22 11.52
CA VAL A 101 -1.76 -17.67 11.69
C VAL A 101 -3.07 -18.34 11.29
N THR A 102 -4.23 -17.79 11.67
CA THR A 102 -5.52 -18.47 11.50
C THR A 102 -6.21 -18.19 10.17
N ILE A 103 -6.19 -16.95 9.68
CA ILE A 103 -6.92 -16.58 8.46
C ILE A 103 -6.01 -16.72 7.25
N VAL A 104 -4.82 -16.11 7.29
CA VAL A 104 -3.94 -16.04 6.13
C VAL A 104 -3.21 -17.36 5.91
N TYR A 105 -2.47 -17.84 6.90
CA TYR A 105 -1.65 -19.04 6.76
C TYR A 105 -2.49 -20.31 6.56
N TRP A 106 -3.58 -20.48 7.32
CA TRP A 106 -4.47 -21.65 7.14
C TRP A 106 -5.38 -21.51 5.92
N GLY A 107 -5.91 -20.32 5.66
CA GLY A 107 -6.81 -20.07 4.53
C GLY A 107 -6.13 -20.24 3.17
N MET A 108 -4.82 -19.99 3.07
CA MET A 108 -4.05 -20.11 1.83
C MET A 108 -3.33 -21.47 1.65
N GLY A 109 -3.69 -22.49 2.44
CA GLY A 109 -3.22 -23.85 2.22
C GLY A 109 -1.84 -24.18 2.81
N ARG A 110 -1.33 -23.36 3.75
CA ARG A 110 -0.17 -23.67 4.62
C ARG A 110 1.16 -23.91 3.89
N ASN A 111 1.31 -23.35 2.69
CA ASN A 111 2.52 -23.42 1.88
C ASN A 111 3.48 -22.24 2.12
N TYR A 112 4.68 -22.29 1.54
CA TYR A 112 5.65 -21.19 1.62
C TYR A 112 5.06 -19.84 1.14
N GLU A 113 4.34 -19.83 0.01
CA GLU A 113 3.61 -18.65 -0.48
C GLU A 113 2.61 -18.11 0.57
N SER A 114 1.92 -18.97 1.32
CA SER A 114 1.03 -18.50 2.41
C SER A 114 1.80 -17.89 3.59
N ALA A 115 3.04 -18.34 3.84
CA ALA A 115 3.89 -17.75 4.86
C ALA A 115 4.39 -16.36 4.42
N VAL A 116 4.80 -16.20 3.16
CA VAL A 116 5.17 -14.90 2.59
C VAL A 116 3.96 -13.96 2.57
N THR A 117 2.79 -14.43 2.15
CA THR A 117 1.57 -13.63 2.19
C THR A 117 1.17 -13.23 3.63
N SER A 118 1.37 -14.11 4.61
CA SER A 118 1.15 -13.78 6.03
C SER A 118 2.10 -12.69 6.52
N ALA A 119 3.36 -12.69 6.07
CA ALA A 119 4.30 -11.63 6.37
C ALA A 119 3.92 -10.30 5.70
N GLY A 120 3.43 -10.34 4.46
CA GLY A 120 2.86 -9.18 3.79
C GLY A 120 1.65 -8.63 4.55
N PHE A 121 0.73 -9.49 4.98
CA PHE A 121 -0.44 -9.11 5.78
C PHE A 121 -0.03 -8.47 7.12
N CYS A 122 0.95 -9.05 7.81
CA CYS A 122 1.51 -8.50 9.04
C CYS A 122 2.11 -7.10 8.81
N GLY A 123 2.97 -6.97 7.79
CA GLY A 123 3.59 -5.68 7.43
C GLY A 123 2.56 -4.63 7.06
N PHE A 124 1.47 -5.02 6.40
CA PHE A 124 0.35 -4.13 6.08
C PHE A 124 -0.40 -3.68 7.34
N MET A 125 -0.79 -4.61 8.22
CA MET A 125 -1.56 -4.31 9.43
C MET A 125 -0.80 -3.50 10.47
N LEU A 126 0.53 -3.57 10.46
CA LEU A 126 1.40 -2.78 11.35
C LEU A 126 1.86 -1.47 10.71
N GLY A 127 1.42 -1.16 9.48
CA GLY A 127 1.87 0.04 8.79
C GLY A 127 1.12 0.29 7.48
N ILE A 128 1.86 0.26 6.38
CA ILE A 128 1.38 0.56 5.03
C ILE A 128 1.85 -0.50 4.04
N THR A 129 1.33 -0.49 2.82
CA THR A 129 1.72 -1.41 1.74
C THR A 129 3.22 -1.52 1.54
N ALA A 130 3.98 -0.43 1.71
CA ALA A 130 5.42 -0.49 1.54
C ALA A 130 6.12 -1.31 2.63
N ASN A 131 5.58 -1.34 3.85
CA ASN A 131 6.06 -2.20 4.93
C ASN A 131 5.70 -3.68 4.65
N ALA A 132 4.51 -3.93 4.07
CA ALA A 132 4.14 -5.27 3.60
C ALA A 132 5.14 -5.82 2.58
N VAL A 133 5.51 -5.01 1.57
CA VAL A 133 6.48 -5.40 0.55
C VAL A 133 7.85 -5.66 1.18
N ALA A 134 8.33 -4.78 2.06
CA ALA A 134 9.61 -4.97 2.75
C ALA A 134 9.64 -6.27 3.58
N CYS A 135 8.56 -6.60 4.30
CA CYS A 135 8.47 -7.86 5.06
C CYS A 135 8.47 -9.10 4.15
N MET A 136 7.82 -9.03 2.98
CA MET A 136 7.84 -10.13 2.01
C MET A 136 9.21 -10.30 1.33
N GLU A 137 9.89 -9.18 1.01
CA GLU A 137 11.24 -9.19 0.42
C GLU A 137 12.24 -9.88 1.34
N GLU A 138 12.24 -9.57 2.64
CA GLU A 138 13.14 -10.18 3.62
C GLU A 138 13.01 -11.72 3.68
N LEU A 139 11.80 -12.26 3.50
CA LEU A 139 11.56 -13.70 3.43
C LEU A 139 12.02 -14.28 2.10
N VAL A 140 11.69 -13.61 0.99
CA VAL A 140 12.07 -14.06 -0.35
C VAL A 140 13.58 -14.07 -0.56
N GLU A 141 14.30 -13.09 -0.02
CA GLU A 141 15.77 -13.04 -0.06
C GLU A 141 16.41 -14.23 0.67
N LYS A 142 15.79 -14.74 1.74
CA LYS A 142 16.32 -15.85 2.55
C LYS A 142 15.86 -17.23 2.08
N PHE A 143 14.63 -17.38 1.62
CA PHE A 143 13.98 -18.67 1.41
C PHE A 143 13.52 -18.92 -0.04
N GLY A 144 13.70 -17.95 -0.94
CA GLY A 144 13.40 -18.08 -2.37
C GLY A 144 12.15 -17.31 -2.81
N ALA A 145 11.98 -17.15 -4.13
CA ALA A 145 10.93 -16.32 -4.72
C ALA A 145 9.51 -16.82 -4.44
N ALA A 146 8.60 -15.87 -4.20
CA ALA A 146 7.16 -16.08 -3.97
C ALA A 146 6.32 -15.18 -4.89
N PRO A 147 6.28 -15.44 -6.21
CA PRO A 147 5.68 -14.55 -7.19
C PRO A 147 4.17 -14.36 -7.02
N GLN A 148 3.44 -15.35 -6.48
CA GLN A 148 1.99 -15.21 -6.30
C GLN A 148 1.66 -14.19 -5.20
N SER A 149 2.40 -14.25 -4.08
CA SER A 149 2.26 -13.32 -2.96
C SER A 149 2.50 -11.87 -3.38
N PHE A 150 3.55 -11.62 -4.18
CA PHE A 150 3.90 -10.28 -4.67
C PHE A 150 2.90 -9.70 -5.68
N LEU A 151 2.09 -10.54 -6.32
CA LEU A 151 0.99 -10.08 -7.16
C LEU A 151 -0.26 -9.78 -6.33
N VAL A 152 -0.66 -10.71 -5.46
CA VAL A 152 -1.94 -10.65 -4.74
C VAL A 152 -1.94 -9.56 -3.67
N VAL A 153 -0.87 -9.50 -2.85
CA VAL A 153 -0.85 -8.61 -1.67
C VAL A 153 -0.93 -7.13 -2.06
N PRO A 154 -0.17 -6.61 -3.04
CA PRO A 154 -0.28 -5.20 -3.43
C PRO A 154 -1.60 -4.88 -4.13
N VAL A 155 -2.12 -5.80 -4.96
CA VAL A 155 -3.39 -5.58 -5.68
C VAL A 155 -4.56 -5.50 -4.70
N VAL A 156 -4.63 -6.41 -3.74
CA VAL A 156 -5.70 -6.39 -2.73
C VAL A 156 -5.45 -5.29 -1.70
N GLY A 157 -4.22 -5.20 -1.19
CA GLY A 157 -3.84 -4.38 -0.05
C GLY A 157 -3.70 -2.89 -0.35
N ALA A 158 -3.20 -2.49 -1.52
CA ALA A 158 -3.21 -1.10 -1.93
C ALA A 158 -4.45 -0.80 -2.77
N PHE A 159 -4.56 -1.43 -3.94
CA PHE A 159 -5.51 -0.95 -4.95
C PHE A 159 -6.99 -1.18 -4.58
N LEU A 160 -7.38 -2.41 -4.21
CA LEU A 160 -8.80 -2.71 -3.92
C LEU A 160 -9.29 -2.10 -2.60
N ILE A 161 -8.43 -2.03 -1.58
CA ILE A 161 -8.76 -1.41 -0.31
C ILE A 161 -9.11 0.07 -0.50
N ASP A 162 -8.41 0.77 -1.38
CA ASP A 162 -8.65 2.21 -1.61
C ASP A 162 -10.03 2.51 -2.19
N PHE A 163 -10.50 1.71 -3.15
CA PHE A 163 -11.86 1.82 -3.67
C PHE A 163 -12.90 1.48 -2.62
N THR A 164 -12.66 0.41 -1.87
CA THR A 164 -13.56 -0.04 -0.82
C THR A 164 -13.69 1.03 0.27
N ASN A 165 -12.56 1.62 0.67
CA ASN A 165 -12.51 2.65 1.69
C ASN A 165 -13.20 3.94 1.21
N SER A 166 -12.90 4.43 0.00
CA SER A 166 -13.60 5.58 -0.58
C SER A 166 -15.11 5.35 -0.67
N MET A 167 -15.55 4.16 -1.11
CA MET A 167 -16.96 3.82 -1.22
C MET A 167 -17.65 3.79 0.15
N ILE A 168 -17.05 3.12 1.14
CA ILE A 168 -17.59 3.02 2.50
C ILE A 168 -17.67 4.40 3.15
N ILE A 169 -16.61 5.20 3.07
CA ILE A 169 -16.58 6.56 3.63
C ILE A 169 -17.64 7.43 2.97
N THR A 170 -17.73 7.41 1.63
CA THR A 170 -18.72 8.20 0.89
C THR A 170 -20.15 7.77 1.24
N ALA A 171 -20.40 6.45 1.35
CA ALA A 171 -21.69 5.91 1.75
C ALA A 171 -22.07 6.35 3.17
N LEU A 172 -21.15 6.21 4.13
CA LEU A 172 -21.34 6.64 5.51
C LEU A 172 -21.59 8.15 5.59
N ALA A 173 -20.79 8.96 4.90
CA ALA A 173 -20.92 10.41 4.86
C ALA A 173 -22.27 10.87 4.29
N ASN A 174 -22.77 10.22 3.23
CA ASN A 174 -24.08 10.52 2.65
C ASN A 174 -25.24 10.10 3.56
N VAL A 175 -25.07 9.06 4.37
CA VAL A 175 -26.08 8.63 5.36
C VAL A 175 -26.11 9.58 6.55
N THR A 176 -24.97 10.06 7.05
CA THR A 176 -24.91 11.04 8.16
C THR A 176 -25.27 12.46 7.72
N ALA A 177 -25.03 12.86 6.47
CA ALA A 177 -25.46 14.17 5.94
C ALA A 177 -26.98 14.26 5.68
N ARG A 178 -27.72 13.15 5.78
CA ARG A 178 -29.18 13.09 5.65
C ARG A 178 -29.95 13.30 6.97
N TRP A 179 -29.24 13.56 8.08
CA TRP A 179 -29.78 13.93 9.40
C TRP A 179 -29.27 15.31 9.81
#